data_AF-A0A9E5AUJ6-F1
#
_entry.id   AF-A0A9E5AUJ6-F1
#
_cell.length_a   1.000
_cell.length_b   1.000
_cell.length_c   1.000
_cell.angle_alpha   90.00
_cell.angle_beta   90.00
_cell.angle_gamma   90.00
#
_symmetry.space_group_name_H-M   'P 1'
#
loop_
_entity.id
_entity.type
_entity.pdbx_description
1 polymer ?
#
loop_
_entity_poly.entity_id
_entity_poly.type
_entity_poly.pdbx_seq_one_letter_code
_entity_poly.pdbx_strand_id
1 'polypeptide(L)'
;MIQKPVASSVNDTTQAFLVDVLDVRTEKETQIDWFAHAVSDKVTLLDNLTGKPKPPGSANGYQHLSDGVLYEAKGSTRWSFIADKSSLGVWFSNSQPEQIFTVTGIGYYVEQKVPCLIRRRHARETRFVTVYDLSGNGGGIKGLHSSKDTAEVETPQGKWSVRFATDGVVVQLPK
;
A
#
# COMPACT_ATOMS: atom_id res chain seq x y z
N MET A 1 0.13 -33.98 17.03
CA MET A 1 0.96 -32.96 17.69
C MET A 1 0.88 -31.71 16.82
N ILE A 2 0.04 -30.74 17.20
CA ILE A 2 -0.25 -29.56 16.36
C ILE A 2 0.71 -28.45 16.78
N GLN A 3 1.68 -28.11 15.93
CA GLN A 3 2.50 -26.92 16.11
C GLN A 3 1.62 -25.68 15.91
N LYS A 4 1.46 -24.89 16.98
CA LYS A 4 0.87 -23.55 16.90
C LYS A 4 1.82 -22.65 16.08
N PRO A 5 1.32 -21.77 15.20
CA PRO A 5 2.14 -20.76 14.58
C PRO A 5 2.67 -19.82 15.67
N VAL A 6 4.00 -19.69 15.74
CA VAL A 6 4.66 -18.72 16.61
C VAL A 6 4.65 -17.39 15.88
N ALA A 7 3.74 -16.50 16.27
CA ALA A 7 3.90 -15.07 15.98
C ALA A 7 5.05 -14.56 16.87
N SER A 8 6.24 -14.42 16.31
CA SER A 8 7.35 -13.74 16.99
C SER A 8 7.18 -12.23 16.81
N SER A 9 6.59 -11.56 17.80
CA SER A 9 6.72 -10.11 17.95
C SER A 9 7.97 -9.81 18.78
N VAL A 10 9.03 -9.34 18.12
CA VAL A 10 10.15 -8.72 18.82
C VAL A 10 9.71 -7.30 19.19
N ASN A 11 9.48 -7.07 20.49
CA ASN A 11 9.27 -5.74 21.03
C ASN A 11 10.62 -5.05 21.21
N ASP A 12 11.02 -4.31 20.19
CA ASP A 12 12.01 -3.23 20.29
C ASP A 12 11.31 -1.96 19.76
N THR A 13 11.45 -0.84 20.46
CA THR A 13 10.53 0.32 20.49
C THR A 13 10.25 1.12 19.19
N THR A 14 10.58 0.63 17.98
CA THR A 14 10.56 1.44 16.74
C THR A 14 10.38 0.61 15.46
N GLN A 15 9.15 0.30 15.02
CA GLN A 15 8.93 -0.12 13.63
C GLN A 15 8.83 1.14 12.75
N ALA A 16 9.91 1.48 12.04
CA ALA A 16 9.96 2.64 11.14
C ALA A 16 9.03 2.49 9.93
N PHE A 17 8.61 1.27 9.61
CA PHE A 17 7.74 0.97 8.49
C PHE A 17 6.93 -0.32 8.71
N LEU A 18 5.88 -0.51 7.91
CA LEU A 18 5.10 -1.74 7.79
C LEU A 18 5.12 -2.21 6.34
N VAL A 19 5.40 -3.49 6.09
CA VAL A 19 5.27 -4.11 4.76
C VAL A 19 4.00 -4.96 4.73
N ASP A 20 3.08 -4.62 3.83
CA ASP A 20 1.87 -5.39 3.53
C ASP A 20 2.04 -6.10 2.18
N VAL A 21 1.75 -7.40 2.15
CA VAL A 21 1.80 -8.21 0.94
C VAL A 21 0.52 -9.01 0.81
N LEU A 22 -0.21 -8.75 -0.27
CA LEU A 22 -1.40 -9.49 -0.65
C LEU A 22 -1.17 -10.25 -1.95
N ASP A 23 -1.22 -11.58 -1.86
CA ASP A 23 -1.29 -12.49 -3.01
C ASP A 23 -2.74 -12.86 -3.31
N VAL A 24 -3.12 -12.73 -4.59
CA VAL A 24 -4.45 -13.11 -5.06
C VAL A 24 -4.31 -14.04 -6.27
N ARG A 25 -5.04 -15.16 -6.23
CA ARG A 25 -5.17 -16.11 -7.34
C ARG A 25 -6.64 -16.40 -7.58
N THR A 26 -7.05 -16.35 -8.83
CA THR A 26 -8.42 -16.60 -9.27
C THR A 26 -8.46 -17.64 -10.39
N GLU A 27 -9.63 -18.22 -10.64
CA GLU A 27 -9.80 -19.19 -11.74
C GLU A 27 -9.74 -18.53 -13.11
N LYS A 28 -10.28 -17.31 -13.22
CA LYS A 28 -10.33 -16.49 -14.44
C LYS A 28 -9.80 -15.09 -14.18
N GLU A 29 -9.38 -14.41 -15.24
CA GLU A 29 -9.00 -13.00 -15.17
C GLU A 29 -10.19 -12.17 -14.65
N THR A 30 -9.92 -11.34 -13.64
CA THR A 30 -10.93 -10.51 -13.01
C THR A 30 -10.32 -9.22 -12.47
N GLN A 31 -11.16 -8.25 -12.11
CA GLN A 31 -10.74 -7.03 -11.42
C GLN A 31 -10.39 -7.35 -9.97
N ILE A 32 -9.21 -6.94 -9.53
CA ILE A 32 -8.74 -7.10 -8.16
C ILE A 32 -8.36 -5.71 -7.66
N ASP A 33 -9.03 -5.28 -6.60
CA ASP A 33 -8.82 -3.99 -5.96
C ASP A 33 -8.24 -4.18 -4.55
N TRP A 34 -7.18 -3.45 -4.25
CA TRP A 34 -6.62 -3.32 -2.91
C TRP A 34 -6.79 -1.88 -2.44
N PHE A 35 -7.22 -1.68 -1.20
CA PHE A 35 -7.57 -0.38 -0.65
C PHE A 35 -6.61 0.03 0.47
N ALA A 36 -6.21 1.29 0.48
CA ALA A 36 -5.66 1.96 1.65
C ALA A 36 -6.56 3.11 2.06
N HIS A 37 -6.91 3.13 3.34
CA HIS A 37 -7.66 4.18 4.01
C HIS A 37 -6.83 4.69 5.19
N ALA A 38 -6.76 6.01 5.35
CA ALA A 38 -6.16 6.62 6.53
C ALA A 38 -6.98 7.84 6.94
N VAL A 39 -7.18 8.01 8.25
CA VAL A 39 -7.76 9.24 8.79
C VAL A 39 -6.78 10.37 8.51
N SER A 40 -7.13 11.22 7.54
CA SER A 40 -6.27 12.25 7.00
C SER A 40 -7.10 13.32 6.28
N ASP A 41 -6.51 14.50 6.12
CA ASP A 41 -7.16 15.63 5.43
C ASP A 41 -7.06 15.48 3.91
N LYS A 42 -5.94 14.93 3.43
CA LYS A 42 -5.69 14.71 2.00
C LYS A 42 -4.70 13.58 1.76
N VAL A 43 -4.75 13.04 0.54
CA VAL A 43 -3.69 12.19 -0.02
C VAL A 43 -3.00 12.93 -1.15
N THR A 44 -1.67 12.87 -1.20
CA THR A 44 -0.86 13.52 -2.24
C THR A 44 0.05 12.50 -2.90
N LEU A 45 0.10 12.55 -4.24
CA LEU A 45 1.08 11.84 -5.03
C LEU A 45 2.43 12.56 -4.94
N LEU A 46 3.51 11.83 -4.67
CA LEU A 46 4.88 12.37 -4.56
C LEU A 46 5.72 12.17 -5.85
N ASP A 47 5.15 11.51 -6.85
CA ASP A 47 5.77 11.27 -8.15
C ASP A 47 5.09 12.07 -9.27
N ASN A 48 5.75 12.14 -10.42
CA ASN A 48 5.24 12.85 -11.59
C ASN A 48 4.28 11.98 -12.41
N LEU A 49 3.08 11.71 -11.90
CA LEU A 49 1.99 11.13 -12.69
C LEU A 49 0.83 12.11 -12.86
N THR A 50 0.30 12.16 -14.08
CA THR A 50 -0.88 12.96 -14.39
C THR A 50 -2.13 12.13 -14.14
N GLY A 51 -2.96 12.59 -13.21
CA GLY A 51 -4.26 12.01 -12.94
C GLY A 51 -5.34 12.56 -13.88
N LYS A 52 -6.43 11.79 -14.09
CA LYS A 52 -7.64 12.26 -14.78
C LYS A 52 -8.89 11.97 -13.95
N PRO A 53 -9.89 12.87 -13.92
CA PRO A 53 -11.14 12.60 -13.22
C PRO A 53 -11.80 11.32 -13.74
N LYS A 54 -12.03 10.35 -12.86
CA LYS A 54 -12.74 9.11 -13.18
C LYS A 54 -13.24 8.46 -11.89
N PRO A 55 -14.55 8.17 -11.75
CA PRO A 55 -15.04 7.39 -10.62
C PRO A 55 -14.47 5.96 -10.67
N PRO A 56 -14.20 5.34 -9.51
CA PRO A 56 -13.66 3.98 -9.45
C PRO A 56 -14.70 2.90 -9.81
N GLY A 57 -15.99 3.21 -9.74
CA GLY A 57 -17.09 2.29 -10.03
C GLY A 57 -18.44 2.90 -9.68
N SER A 58 -19.53 2.18 -9.95
CA SER A 58 -20.91 2.68 -9.78
C SER A 58 -21.83 1.77 -8.96
N ALA A 59 -21.30 0.68 -8.39
CA ALA A 59 -22.06 -0.31 -7.63
C ALA A 59 -21.21 -0.88 -6.48
N ASN A 60 -21.80 -1.74 -5.64
CA ASN A 60 -21.09 -2.53 -4.61
C ASN A 60 -20.21 -1.69 -3.64
N GLY A 61 -20.67 -0.50 -3.31
CA GLY A 61 -19.97 0.43 -2.39
C GLY A 61 -19.21 1.53 -3.12
N TYR A 62 -18.77 1.31 -4.37
CA TYR A 62 -18.04 2.32 -5.14
C TYR A 62 -18.88 3.57 -5.44
N GLN A 63 -20.21 3.44 -5.50
CA GLN A 63 -21.11 4.59 -5.67
C GLN A 63 -21.04 5.61 -4.53
N HIS A 64 -20.47 5.24 -3.38
CA HIS A 64 -20.30 6.13 -2.22
C HIS A 64 -18.94 6.83 -2.20
N LEU A 65 -18.06 6.55 -3.18
CA LEU A 65 -16.75 7.17 -3.33
C LEU A 65 -16.85 8.37 -4.27
N SER A 66 -16.36 9.53 -3.86
CA SER A 66 -16.37 10.77 -4.65
C SER A 66 -14.98 11.20 -5.07
N ASP A 67 -14.91 12.24 -5.90
CA ASP A 67 -13.65 12.94 -6.27
C ASP A 67 -12.58 12.01 -6.87
N GLY A 68 -13.03 10.99 -7.59
CA GLY A 68 -12.16 9.99 -8.17
C GLY A 68 -11.19 10.57 -9.18
N VAL A 69 -9.89 10.35 -8.97
CA VAL A 69 -8.83 10.64 -9.93
C VAL A 69 -8.07 9.36 -10.23
N LEU A 70 -8.03 8.97 -11.51
CA LEU A 70 -7.31 7.79 -11.99
C LEU A 70 -5.91 8.17 -12.46
N TYR A 71 -4.94 7.37 -12.04
CA TYR A 71 -3.55 7.37 -12.46
C TYR A 71 -3.20 6.02 -13.09
N GLU A 72 -2.43 6.03 -14.17
CA GLU A 72 -1.90 4.83 -14.80
C GLU A 72 -0.44 4.66 -14.38
N ALA A 73 -0.15 3.65 -13.57
CA ALA A 73 1.18 3.42 -13.00
C ALA A 73 1.89 2.25 -13.70
N LYS A 74 3.07 2.52 -14.24
CA LYS A 74 3.96 1.51 -14.88
C LYS A 74 5.13 1.08 -13.99
N GLY A 75 5.35 1.79 -12.89
CA GLY A 75 6.41 1.53 -11.92
C GLY A 75 5.93 1.86 -10.50
N SER A 76 6.83 1.74 -9.53
CA SER A 76 6.51 2.05 -8.14
C SER A 76 6.02 3.49 -7.98
N THR A 77 5.09 3.70 -7.06
CA THR A 77 4.55 5.03 -6.76
C THR A 77 4.57 5.32 -5.27
N ARG A 78 4.66 6.60 -4.93
CA ARG A 78 4.77 7.12 -3.58
C ARG A 78 3.64 8.10 -3.31
N TRP A 79 2.98 7.87 -2.19
CA TRP A 79 1.82 8.62 -1.74
C TRP A 79 2.03 9.06 -0.31
N SER A 80 1.34 10.12 0.08
CA SER A 80 1.34 10.59 1.46
C SER A 80 -0.07 10.97 1.88
N PHE A 81 -0.59 10.28 2.89
CA PHE A 81 -1.76 10.74 3.64
C PHE A 81 -1.28 11.78 4.66
N ILE A 82 -1.90 12.95 4.67
CA ILE A 82 -1.46 14.11 5.47
C ILE A 82 -2.58 14.48 6.43
N ALA A 83 -2.26 14.56 7.73
CA ALA A 83 -3.15 14.99 8.80
C ALA A 83 -2.40 16.01 9.67
N ASP A 84 -2.81 17.28 9.66
CA ASP A 84 -2.12 18.38 10.34
C ASP A 84 -0.58 18.41 10.09
N LYS A 85 0.21 18.02 11.10
CA LYS A 85 1.69 17.99 11.09
C LYS A 85 2.25 16.59 10.89
N SER A 86 1.39 15.59 10.72
CA SER A 86 1.75 14.19 10.58
C SER A 86 1.49 13.71 9.16
N SER A 87 2.31 12.77 8.71
CA SER A 87 2.11 12.08 7.45
C SER A 87 2.32 10.59 7.57
N LEU A 88 1.50 9.83 6.84
CA LEU A 88 1.68 8.42 6.58
C LEU A 88 2.13 8.27 5.14
N GLY A 89 3.41 7.98 4.94
CA GLY A 89 3.95 7.68 3.61
C GLY A 89 3.52 6.29 3.17
N VAL A 90 3.19 6.12 1.90
CA VAL A 90 2.77 4.83 1.34
C VAL A 90 3.49 4.61 0.02
N TRP A 91 4.25 3.54 -0.06
CA TRP A 91 5.01 3.14 -1.23
C TRP A 91 4.36 1.91 -1.83
N PHE A 92 3.84 2.05 -3.04
CA PHE A 92 3.35 0.92 -3.83
C PHE A 92 4.51 0.40 -4.66
N SER A 93 4.97 -0.81 -4.35
CA SER A 93 5.85 -1.50 -5.28
C SER A 93 5.03 -2.05 -6.43
N ASN A 94 5.55 -1.87 -7.63
CA ASN A 94 4.81 -2.21 -8.82
C ASN A 94 5.68 -2.94 -9.84
N SER A 95 5.38 -4.22 -10.04
CA SER A 95 6.02 -5.09 -11.05
C SER A 95 5.14 -5.33 -12.28
N GLN A 96 3.90 -4.83 -12.27
CA GLN A 96 2.91 -4.97 -13.34
C GLN A 96 2.19 -3.63 -13.54
N PRO A 97 1.75 -3.26 -14.75
CA PRO A 97 0.92 -2.07 -14.91
C PRO A 97 -0.34 -2.13 -14.02
N GLU A 98 -0.65 -1.03 -13.34
CA GLU A 98 -1.84 -0.94 -12.50
C GLU A 98 -2.51 0.43 -12.61
N GLN A 99 -3.80 0.44 -12.31
CA GLN A 99 -4.56 1.66 -12.12
C GLN A 99 -4.53 2.03 -10.64
N ILE A 100 -4.29 3.30 -10.34
CA ILE A 100 -4.40 3.82 -8.98
C ILE A 100 -5.48 4.89 -8.97
N PHE A 101 -6.42 4.81 -8.04
CA PHE A 101 -7.40 5.85 -7.82
C PHE A 101 -7.12 6.55 -6.50
N THR A 102 -7.17 7.88 -6.49
CA THR A 102 -7.47 8.64 -5.28
C THR A 102 -8.96 8.92 -5.26
N VAL A 103 -9.60 8.72 -4.12
CA VAL A 103 -11.03 9.00 -3.93
C VAL A 103 -11.27 9.56 -2.54
N THR A 104 -12.41 10.20 -2.35
CA THR A 104 -12.94 10.54 -1.03
C THR A 104 -13.94 9.45 -0.60
N GLY A 105 -13.62 8.72 0.46
CA GLY A 105 -14.45 7.68 1.07
C GLY A 105 -15.15 8.14 2.34
N ILE A 106 -15.83 7.20 3.00
CA ILE A 106 -16.44 7.38 4.33
C ILE A 106 -15.45 6.90 5.40
N GLY A 107 -15.26 7.69 6.44
CA GLY A 107 -14.37 7.41 7.57
C GLY A 107 -15.03 6.55 8.64
N TYR A 108 -14.69 6.81 9.91
CA TYR A 108 -15.21 6.08 11.06
C TYR A 108 -16.70 6.36 11.30
N TYR A 109 -17.15 7.58 11.01
CA TYR A 109 -18.56 7.98 11.02
C TYR A 109 -19.04 8.30 9.60
N VAL A 110 -20.35 8.20 9.35
CA VAL A 110 -20.95 8.35 8.01
C VAL A 110 -20.68 9.73 7.40
N GLU A 111 -20.63 10.75 8.25
CA GLU A 111 -20.38 12.14 7.90
C GLU A 111 -18.89 12.41 7.67
N GLN A 112 -18.00 11.55 8.18
CA GLN A 112 -16.56 11.73 8.04
C GLN A 112 -16.15 11.39 6.62
N LYS A 113 -15.55 12.35 5.92
CA LYS A 113 -14.95 12.16 4.60
C LYS A 113 -13.45 12.01 4.75
N VAL A 114 -12.89 10.93 4.20
CA VAL A 114 -11.45 10.64 4.29
C VAL A 114 -10.89 10.25 2.93
N PRO A 115 -9.66 10.64 2.60
CA PRO A 115 -8.96 10.16 1.42
C PRO A 115 -8.75 8.66 1.44
N CYS A 116 -8.78 8.07 0.25
CA CYS A 116 -8.56 6.66 0.01
C CYS A 116 -7.74 6.46 -1.26
N LEU A 117 -6.86 5.45 -1.22
CA LEU A 117 -6.19 4.92 -2.40
C LEU A 117 -6.78 3.57 -2.76
N ILE A 118 -7.01 3.35 -4.05
CA ILE A 118 -7.41 2.06 -4.60
C ILE A 118 -6.37 1.67 -5.65
N ARG A 119 -5.72 0.52 -5.45
CA ARG A 119 -4.89 -0.12 -6.46
C ARG A 119 -5.74 -1.13 -7.20
N ARG A 120 -5.79 -1.06 -8.53
CA ARG A 120 -6.61 -1.91 -9.37
C ARG A 120 -5.78 -2.60 -10.44
N ARG A 121 -5.98 -3.91 -10.56
CA ARG A 121 -5.42 -4.73 -11.64
C ARG A 121 -6.50 -5.63 -12.23
N HIS A 122 -6.39 -5.94 -13.52
CA HIS A 122 -7.12 -7.02 -14.17
C HIS A 122 -6.15 -8.18 -14.36
N ALA A 123 -6.33 -9.24 -13.57
CA ALA A 123 -5.38 -10.34 -13.55
C ALA A 123 -6.03 -11.64 -13.07
N ARG A 124 -5.38 -12.76 -13.39
CA ARG A 124 -5.67 -14.08 -12.79
C ARG A 124 -4.81 -14.35 -11.56
N GLU A 125 -3.58 -13.85 -11.54
CA GLU A 125 -2.67 -13.90 -10.41
C GLU A 125 -2.00 -12.54 -10.26
N THR A 126 -2.01 -11.99 -9.05
CA THR A 126 -1.33 -10.73 -8.78
C THR A 126 -0.84 -10.64 -7.34
N ARG A 127 0.21 -9.85 -7.13
CA ARG A 127 0.73 -9.50 -5.81
C ARG A 127 0.76 -7.99 -5.63
N PHE A 128 0.12 -7.50 -4.58
CA PHE A 128 0.28 -6.13 -4.11
C PHE A 128 1.34 -6.13 -3.01
N VAL A 129 2.42 -5.37 -3.20
CA VAL A 129 3.37 -5.05 -2.13
C VAL A 129 3.21 -3.57 -1.82
N THR A 130 2.91 -3.26 -0.56
CA THR A 130 2.75 -1.90 -0.05
C THR A 130 3.66 -1.73 1.15
N VAL A 131 4.40 -0.62 1.22
CA VAL A 131 5.19 -0.28 2.40
C VAL A 131 4.72 1.06 2.96
N TYR A 132 4.33 1.05 4.23
CA TYR A 132 3.91 2.22 4.97
C TYR A 132 5.10 2.79 5.74
N ASP A 133 5.36 4.08 5.59
CA ASP A 133 6.32 4.82 6.39
C ASP A 133 5.63 5.29 7.68
N LEU A 134 6.03 4.68 8.81
CA LEU A 134 5.44 4.94 10.13
C LEU A 134 6.21 6.01 10.92
N SER A 135 7.20 6.68 10.30
CA SER A 135 7.98 7.75 10.94
C SER A 135 7.16 9.00 11.29
N GLY A 136 5.96 9.14 10.72
CA GLY A 136 5.08 10.30 10.92
C GLY A 136 5.49 11.55 10.15
N ASN A 137 6.61 11.52 9.40
CA ASN A 137 7.10 12.66 8.62
C ASN A 137 7.48 12.30 7.17
N GLY A 138 7.29 11.04 6.76
CA GLY A 138 7.60 10.55 5.41
C GLY A 138 9.10 10.42 5.12
N GLY A 139 9.95 10.47 6.15
CA GLY A 139 11.39 10.39 6.04
C GLY A 139 11.99 9.02 6.40
N GLY A 140 11.17 8.08 6.87
CA GLY A 140 11.58 6.75 7.33
C GLY A 140 11.95 5.80 6.20
N ILE A 141 11.39 5.97 5.00
CA ILE A 141 11.70 5.18 3.82
C ILE A 141 12.40 6.04 2.76
N LYS A 142 13.54 5.55 2.26
CA LYS A 142 14.35 6.18 1.20
C LYS A 142 14.24 5.46 -0.14
N GLY A 143 13.93 4.17 -0.12
CA GLY A 143 13.83 3.34 -1.31
C GLY A 143 13.00 2.09 -1.08
N LEU A 144 12.35 1.64 -2.15
CA LEU A 144 11.63 0.38 -2.19
C LEU A 144 11.93 -0.32 -3.51
N HIS A 145 12.48 -1.53 -3.41
CA HIS A 145 12.58 -2.45 -4.54
C HIS A 145 11.83 -3.73 -4.18
N SER A 146 11.04 -4.29 -5.10
CA SER A 146 10.45 -5.61 -4.88
C SER A 146 10.66 -6.52 -6.07
N SER A 147 10.81 -7.80 -5.75
CA SER A 147 10.86 -8.92 -6.68
C SER A 147 9.68 -9.85 -6.42
N LYS A 148 9.67 -11.01 -7.09
CA LYS A 148 8.67 -12.05 -6.87
C LYS A 148 8.66 -12.59 -5.44
N ASP A 149 9.77 -12.56 -4.73
CA ASP A 149 9.93 -13.23 -3.44
C ASP A 149 10.51 -12.33 -2.35
N THR A 150 10.83 -11.08 -2.67
CA THR A 150 11.52 -10.19 -1.75
C THR A 150 11.01 -8.75 -1.87
N ALA A 151 10.90 -8.04 -0.75
CA ALA A 151 10.81 -6.59 -0.72
C ALA A 151 12.03 -6.04 0.03
N GLU A 152 12.79 -5.19 -0.64
CA GLU A 152 13.92 -4.48 -0.08
C GLU A 152 13.51 -3.05 0.27
N VAL A 153 13.60 -2.70 1.55
CA VAL A 153 13.24 -1.37 2.07
C VAL A 153 14.51 -0.67 2.53
N GLU A 154 14.83 0.45 1.90
CA GLU A 154 15.95 1.29 2.31
C GLU A 154 15.45 2.34 3.32
N THR A 155 16.11 2.41 4.47
CA THR A 155 15.82 3.34 5.57
C THR A 155 17.09 4.11 5.93
N PRO A 156 17.00 5.22 6.70
CA PRO A 156 18.19 5.89 7.22
C PRO A 156 19.12 4.98 8.05
N GLN A 157 18.60 3.89 8.61
CA GLN A 157 19.33 2.93 9.44
C GLN A 157 19.95 1.79 8.62
N GLY A 158 19.74 1.75 7.30
CA GLY A 158 20.25 0.72 6.42
C GLY A 158 19.15 0.03 5.60
N LYS A 159 19.55 -1.05 4.93
CA LYS A 159 18.69 -1.77 3.98
C LYS A 159 18.11 -3.03 4.61
N TRP A 160 16.79 -3.10 4.67
CA TRP A 160 16.02 -4.25 5.15
C TRP A 160 15.64 -5.13 3.98
N SER A 161 15.62 -6.45 4.19
CA SER A 161 15.12 -7.40 3.19
C SER A 161 14.04 -8.27 3.81
N VAL A 162 12.84 -8.23 3.23
CA VAL A 162 11.68 -9.01 3.64
C VAL A 162 11.45 -10.07 2.58
N ARG A 163 11.69 -11.34 2.91
CA ARG A 163 11.49 -12.47 2.00
C ARG A 163 10.15 -13.14 2.27
N PHE A 164 9.39 -13.37 1.22
CA PHE A 164 8.10 -14.04 1.22
C PHE A 164 8.29 -15.49 0.79
N ALA A 165 7.99 -16.42 1.69
CA ALA A 165 8.04 -17.85 1.42
C ALA A 165 6.66 -18.49 1.65
N THR A 166 6.47 -19.69 1.14
CA THR A 166 5.21 -20.44 1.31
C THR A 166 4.88 -20.77 2.77
N ASP A 167 5.89 -20.78 3.65
CA ASP A 167 5.80 -21.10 5.07
C ASP A 167 5.83 -19.87 5.98
N GLY A 168 5.92 -18.65 5.42
CA GLY A 168 5.86 -17.42 6.19
C GLY A 168 6.72 -16.28 5.63
N VAL A 169 7.08 -15.36 6.52
CA VAL A 169 7.88 -14.17 6.19
C VAL A 169 9.20 -14.23 6.96
N VAL A 170 10.31 -14.05 6.26
CA VAL A 170 11.64 -13.94 6.85
C VAL A 170 12.12 -12.50 6.72
N VAL A 171 12.42 -11.86 7.85
CA VAL A 171 12.95 -10.49 7.88
C VAL A 171 14.45 -10.55 8.16
N GLN A 172 15.25 -10.01 7.25
CA GLN A 172 16.67 -9.78 7.45
C GLN A 172 16.89 -8.35 7.93
N LEU A 173 17.56 -8.24 9.08
CA LEU A 173 17.93 -6.97 9.72
C LEU A 173 18.89 -6.16 8.84
N PRO A 174 18.94 -4.83 9.03
CA PRO A 174 19.78 -3.95 8.23
C PRO A 174 21.25 -4.36 8.31
N LYS A 175 21.91 -4.37 7.15
CA LYS A 175 23.37 -4.43 7.01
C LYS A 175 23.95 -3.04 6.88
#